data_AF-A0A161LXP4-F1
#
_entry.id   AF-A0A161LXP4-F1
#
_cell.length_a   1.000
_cell.length_b   1.000
_cell.length_c   1.000
_cell.angle_alpha   90.00
_cell.angle_beta   90.00
_cell.angle_gamma   90.00
#
_symmetry.space_group_name_H-M   'P 1'
#
loop_
_entity.id
_entity.type
_entity.pdbx_description
1 polymer ?
#
loop_
_entity_poly.entity_id
_entity_poly.type
_entity_poly.pdbx_seq_one_letter_code
_entity_poly.pdbx_strand_id
1 'polypeptide(L)' 'MSKSDYYDLLGLSKNATPEEIKKAYRKMALKYHPDKNPGDKAAEEKFKELSEAY' A
#
# COMPACT_ATOMS: atom_id res chain seq x y z
N MET A 1 -13.98 3.55 -0.82
CA MET A 1 -13.32 2.93 -1.99
C MET A 1 -13.52 1.43 -1.91
N SER A 2 -13.67 0.77 -3.04
CA SER A 2 -14.07 -0.64 -3.11
C SER A 2 -12.86 -1.51 -2.75
N LYS A 3 -13.05 -2.67 -2.12
CA LYS A 3 -11.96 -3.64 -1.88
C LYS A 3 -11.13 -3.93 -3.13
N SER A 4 -11.75 -3.88 -4.30
CA SER A 4 -11.12 -4.03 -5.62
C SER A 4 -10.01 -2.99 -5.88
N ASP A 5 -10.23 -1.73 -5.49
CA ASP A 5 -9.29 -0.64 -5.74
C ASP A 5 -7.98 -0.84 -4.97
N TYR A 6 -8.03 -1.49 -3.80
CA TYR A 6 -6.84 -1.78 -2.98
C TYR A 6 -5.95 -2.87 -3.55
N TYR A 7 -6.54 -3.89 -4.16
CA TYR A 7 -5.78 -4.93 -4.86
C TYR A 7 -5.05 -4.30 -6.06
N ASP A 8 -5.74 -3.45 -6.83
CA ASP A 8 -5.13 -2.74 -7.95
C ASP A 8 -4.01 -1.77 -7.49
N LEU A 9 -4.19 -1.06 -6.36
CA LEU A 9 -3.18 -0.16 -5.78
C LEU A 9 -1.95 -0.91 -5.27
N LEU A 10 -2.14 -2.12 -4.73
CA LEU A 10 -1.07 -3.02 -4.31
C LEU A 10 -0.45 -3.82 -5.47
N GLY A 11 -1.02 -3.76 -6.67
CA GLY A 11 -0.65 -4.61 -7.82
C GLY A 11 -0.94 -6.09 -7.58
N LEU A 12 -1.89 -6.38 -6.72
CA LEU A 12 -2.34 -7.71 -6.37
C LEU A 12 -3.60 -8.09 -7.15
N SER A 13 -3.77 -9.39 -7.38
CA SER A 13 -5.01 -9.88 -7.96
C SER A 13 -6.16 -9.77 -6.96
N LYS A 14 -7.40 -9.66 -7.43
CA LYS A 14 -8.61 -9.64 -6.59
C LYS A 14 -8.81 -10.96 -5.80
N ASN A 15 -8.10 -12.01 -6.23
CA ASN A 15 -8.00 -13.30 -5.56
C ASN A 15 -6.78 -13.41 -4.63
N ALA A 16 -6.05 -12.32 -4.39
CA ALA A 16 -4.88 -12.35 -3.53
C ALA A 16 -5.28 -12.72 -2.10
N THR A 17 -4.50 -13.62 -1.52
CA THR A 17 -4.72 -14.09 -0.17
C THR A 17 -4.39 -12.99 0.85
N PRO A 18 -4.98 -13.02 2.06
CA PRO A 18 -4.65 -12.08 3.13
C PRO A 18 -3.15 -12.00 3.43
N GLU A 19 -2.43 -13.12 3.27
CA GLU A 19 -0.98 -13.18 3.41
C GLU A 19 -0.25 -12.38 2.33
N GLU A 20 -0.68 -12.49 1.07
CA GLU A 20 -0.12 -11.71 -0.05
C GLU A 20 -0.39 -10.21 0.12
N ILE A 21 -1.59 -9.84 0.54
CA ILE A 21 -1.96 -8.44 0.87
C ILE A 21 -1.01 -7.89 1.93
N LYS A 22 -0.83 -8.63 3.03
CA LYS A 22 0.04 -8.21 4.14
C LYS A 22 1.51 -8.09 3.71
N LYS A 23 1.97 -8.97 2.81
CA LYS A 23 3.33 -8.96 2.26
C LYS A 23 3.53 -7.79 1.30
N ALA A 24 2.58 -7.52 0.42
CA ALA A 24 2.62 -6.41 -0.52
C ALA A 24 2.50 -5.06 0.20
N TYR A 25 1.57 -4.95 1.16
CA TYR A 25 1.43 -3.78 2.03
C TYR A 25 2.74 -3.48 2.74
N ARG A 26 3.38 -4.45 3.40
CA ARG A 26 4.69 -4.23 4.04
C ARG A 26 5.75 -3.74 3.04
N LYS A 27 5.77 -4.30 1.84
CA LYS A 27 6.71 -3.89 0.78
C LYS A 27 6.47 -2.44 0.34
N MET A 28 5.22 -2.06 0.11
CA MET A 28 4.84 -0.72 -0.31
C MET A 28 4.99 0.29 0.83
N ALA A 29 4.60 -0.07 2.05
CA ALA A 29 4.77 0.74 3.25
C ALA A 29 6.25 1.05 3.53
N LEU A 30 7.16 0.09 3.32
CA LEU A 30 8.60 0.33 3.39
C LEU A 30 9.10 1.19 2.23
N LYS A 31 8.53 1.03 1.02
CA LYS A 31 8.92 1.81 -0.16
C LYS A 31 8.53 3.28 -0.05
N TYR A 32 7.36 3.55 0.51
CA TYR A 32 6.81 4.90 0.72
C TYR A 32 6.96 5.40 2.15
N HIS A 33 7.74 4.71 2.99
CA HIS A 33 7.90 5.07 4.39
C HIS A 33 8.45 6.49 4.53
N PRO A 34 7.91 7.34 5.41
CA PRO A 34 8.39 8.71 5.60
C PRO A 34 9.84 8.76 6.07
N ASP A 35 10.29 7.76 6.82
CA ASP A 35 11.70 7.61 7.24
C ASP A 35 12.67 7.40 6.06
N LYS A 36 12.23 6.69 5.00
CA LYS A 36 13.03 6.48 3.79
C LYS A 36 12.82 7.56 2.74
N ASN A 37 11.68 8.26 2.78
CA ASN A 37 11.32 9.35 1.86
C ASN A 37 11.00 10.63 2.65
N PRO A 38 11.96 11.19 3.40
CA PRO A 38 11.72 12.38 4.20
C PRO A 38 11.39 13.57 3.27
N GLY A 39 10.21 14.17 3.50
CA GLY A 39 9.74 15.33 2.75
C GLY A 39 9.04 15.01 1.42
N ASP A 40 8.87 13.73 1.07
CA ASP A 40 8.12 13.34 -0.13
C ASP A 40 6.62 13.23 0.18
N LYS A 41 5.88 14.28 -0.18
CA LYS A 41 4.42 14.32 -0.01
C LYS A 41 3.70 13.24 -0.80
N ALA A 42 4.21 12.85 -1.97
CA ALA A 42 3.59 11.80 -2.77
C ALA A 42 3.79 10.42 -2.14
N ALA A 43 4.93 10.19 -1.48
CA ALA A 43 5.13 9.00 -0.67
C ALA A 43 4.21 8.99 0.56
N GLU A 44 4.06 10.13 1.24
CA GLU A 44 3.16 10.28 2.39
C GLU A 44 1.69 10.02 2.02
N GLU A 45 1.20 10.59 0.91
CA GLU A 45 -0.16 10.33 0.41
C GLU A 45 -0.37 8.85 0.08
N LYS A 46 0.56 8.24 -0.66
CA LYS A 46 0.50 6.80 -0.96
C LYS A 46 0.55 5.94 0.30
N PHE A 47 1.37 6.30 1.28
CA PHE A 47 1.46 5.59 2.56
C PHE A 47 0.14 5.67 3.35
N LYS A 48 -0.52 6.83 3.30
CA LYS A 48 -1.87 7.02 3.87
C LYS A 48 -2.90 6.18 3.14
N GLU A 49 -2.95 6.21 1.82
CA GLU A 49 -3.88 5.40 1.02
C GLU A 49 -3.68 3.91 1.28
N LEU A 50 -2.43 3.45 1.37
CA LEU A 50 -2.09 2.08 1.72
C LEU A 50 -2.55 1.71 3.14
N SER A 51 -2.46 2.64 4.10
CA SER A 51 -2.87 2.39 5.48
C SER A 51 -4.38 2.44 5.67
N GLU A 52 -5.10 3.18 4.81
CA GLU A 52 -6.57 3.16 4.74
C GLU A 52 -7.08 1.89 4.04
N ALA A 53 -6.23 1.25 3.23
CA ALA A 53 -6.50 0.01 2.51
C ALA A 53 -6.41 -1.27 3.34
N TYR A 54 -5.62 -1.24 4.42
CA TYR A 54 -5.32 -2.38 5.27
C TYR A 54 -6.19 -2.38 6.53
#